data_AF-A0A9W9SBK6-F1
#
_entry.id   AF-A0A9W9SBK6-F1
#
_cell.length_a   1.000
_cell.length_b   1.000
_cell.length_c   1.000
_cell.angle_alpha   90.00
_cell.angle_beta   90.00
_cell.angle_gamma   90.00
#
_symmetry.space_group_name_H-M   'P 1'
#
loop_
_entity.id
_entity.type
_entity.pdbx_description
1 polymer ?
#
loop_
_entity_poly.entity_id
_entity_poly.type
_entity_poly.pdbx_seq_one_letter_code
_entity_poly.pdbx_strand_id
1 'polypeptide(L)'
;MAVITISDIDIRVWDLLFTSGGLLALIGTWIGITALTYLISTIQGAIRVRDKRHGSRPPTLPYTIPLLGHLPEFLKDPRNFLARATAQYGPSTPVGIQLLHRRMSLLGGADNIIALFKSSRDLSSEHWLVQVLVNAFGVNVADAPFYLADDTGINNHPDSKSKMTNPEHRIFHLVYKSVHSGLGGISLAEMERQVVKNLSTQIHETDFKSDAWTEISDIYSSFIRKTSFRASIVSLCGSHVFEVIPTFDSDFWVFDSLMPNLFKEIPRWLVPAAYVARDKMNENLQKWQAFAHENYDVRQGQLDKREWEEFFGSRLMRTRHEFFQKMPLSKETIAADDLGLIWAATANTVPAIGWMLLEVLQRPDLLLRVREEVAPYVSRDPSDSSQMVVDIQNLCKQPLVQSIYAEVLRLRSGTVIGRIPSSSDFHVGGWHFKKDEQIIVSNYNTGRDKSVWNQGTFEDPHPVDEFWPDRFIVYPDDPNSGPTLQSVQPEAKKGQDSTISKPTFSLNGTAGSWIPYGGGTRMCPGRHFAKEEMIVTMAMFLTAFDIELLTDKADKISWIQPDLKYLMFGVMHPKGKIPARIRKREF
;
A
#
# COMPACT_ATOMS: atom_id res chain seq x y z
N MET A 1 -12.85 -43.23 39.45
CA MET A 1 -11.69 -43.14 38.52
C MET A 1 -10.95 -41.86 38.88
N ALA A 2 -9.64 -41.95 39.12
CA ALA A 2 -8.85 -41.02 39.92
C ALA A 2 -8.92 -39.55 39.45
N VAL A 3 -9.30 -38.67 40.36
CA VAL A 3 -9.21 -37.21 40.23
C VAL A 3 -7.84 -36.82 40.79
N ILE A 4 -6.92 -36.36 39.94
CA ILE A 4 -5.67 -35.75 40.38
C ILE A 4 -5.98 -34.28 40.67
N THR A 5 -5.94 -33.91 41.96
CA THR A 5 -6.03 -32.52 42.42
C THR A 5 -4.68 -31.82 42.25
N ILE A 6 -4.70 -30.54 41.86
CA ILE A 6 -3.52 -29.68 41.64
C ILE A 6 -2.70 -29.43 42.93
N SER A 7 -3.11 -29.98 44.07
CA SER A 7 -2.45 -29.86 45.38
C SER A 7 -1.20 -30.73 45.57
N ASP A 8 -0.91 -31.68 44.67
CA ASP A 8 0.23 -32.62 44.79
C ASP A 8 1.44 -32.26 43.91
N ILE A 9 1.52 -31.03 43.39
CA ILE A 9 2.77 -30.52 42.82
C ILE A 9 3.74 -30.25 43.98
N ASP A 10 4.63 -31.21 44.19
CA ASP A 10 5.63 -31.28 45.25
C ASP A 10 6.34 -29.91 45.48
N ILE A 11 6.19 -29.38 46.70
CA ILE A 11 6.82 -28.14 47.20
C ILE A 11 8.34 -28.15 46.94
N ARG A 12 8.96 -29.33 46.85
CA ARG A 12 10.38 -29.53 46.53
C ARG A 12 10.81 -29.08 45.14
N VAL A 13 9.91 -29.09 44.15
CA VAL A 13 10.21 -28.61 42.79
C VAL A 13 10.34 -27.09 42.80
N TRP A 14 9.49 -26.40 43.56
CA TRP A 14 9.55 -24.95 43.72
C TRP A 14 10.80 -24.52 44.49
N ASP A 15 11.17 -25.21 45.57
CA ASP A 15 12.39 -24.91 46.32
C ASP A 15 13.67 -25.08 45.48
N LEU A 16 13.75 -26.12 44.64
CA LEU A 16 14.86 -26.31 43.71
C LEU A 16 14.94 -25.22 42.64
N LEU A 17 13.79 -24.79 42.09
CA LEU A 17 13.70 -23.74 41.07
C LEU A 17 14.13 -22.35 41.61
N PHE A 18 13.97 -22.09 42.91
CA PHE A 18 14.34 -20.82 43.55
C PHE A 18 15.73 -20.81 44.21
N THR A 19 16.50 -21.91 44.13
CA THR A 19 17.95 -21.87 44.43
C THR A 19 18.74 -21.24 43.28
N SER A 20 19.85 -20.58 43.57
CA SER A 20 20.76 -20.03 42.54
C SER A 20 21.22 -21.10 41.54
N GLY A 21 21.39 -22.36 41.97
CA GLY A 21 21.75 -23.49 41.12
C GLY A 21 20.63 -23.95 40.20
N GLY A 22 19.39 -24.02 40.67
CA GLY A 22 18.24 -24.40 39.83
C GLY A 22 17.90 -23.35 38.77
N LEU A 23 17.98 -22.06 39.12
CA LEU A 23 17.81 -20.97 38.15
C LEU A 23 18.91 -21.00 37.07
N LEU A 24 20.16 -21.24 37.45
CA LEU A 24 21.27 -21.37 36.48
C LEU A 24 21.11 -22.59 35.57
N ALA A 25 20.63 -23.73 36.10
CA ALA A 25 20.35 -24.93 35.30
C ALA A 25 19.21 -24.71 34.30
N LEU A 26 18.14 -24.00 34.70
CA LEU A 26 17.06 -23.61 33.79
C LEU A 26 17.55 -22.67 32.69
N ILE A 27 18.32 -21.65 33.05
CA ILE A 27 18.91 -20.69 32.09
C ILE A 27 19.81 -21.45 31.11
N GLY A 28 20.69 -22.32 31.61
CA GLY A 28 21.58 -23.14 30.79
C GLY A 28 20.81 -24.07 29.84
N THR A 29 19.74 -24.71 30.33
CA THR A 29 18.86 -25.55 29.51
C THR A 29 18.17 -24.74 28.41
N TRP A 30 17.64 -23.56 28.74
CA TRP A 30 17.03 -22.65 27.77
C TRP A 30 18.03 -22.16 26.71
N ILE A 31 19.25 -21.78 27.12
CA ILE A 31 20.32 -21.41 26.18
C ILE A 31 20.66 -22.60 25.28
N GLY A 32 20.79 -23.81 25.84
CA GLY A 32 21.05 -25.03 25.07
C GLY A 32 19.96 -25.31 24.03
N ILE A 33 18.68 -25.25 24.42
CA ILE A 33 17.54 -25.45 23.52
C ILE A 33 17.54 -24.41 22.40
N THR A 34 17.79 -23.13 22.72
CA THR A 34 17.74 -22.05 21.73
C THR A 34 18.90 -22.13 20.73
N ALA A 35 20.11 -22.43 21.20
CA ALA A 35 21.28 -22.65 20.36
C ALA A 35 21.11 -23.89 19.45
N LEU A 36 20.61 -25.00 20.01
CA LEU A 36 20.37 -26.22 19.26
C LEU A 36 19.26 -26.03 18.21
N THR A 37 18.19 -25.31 18.54
CA THR A 37 17.10 -24.99 17.60
C THR A 37 17.63 -24.17 16.42
N TYR A 38 18.47 -23.17 16.69
CA TYR A 38 19.09 -22.36 15.65
C TYR A 38 20.03 -23.20 14.78
N LEU A 39 20.88 -24.02 15.38
CA LEU A 39 21.80 -24.90 14.65
C LEU A 39 21.05 -25.90 13.76
N ILE A 40 20.05 -26.60 14.31
CA ILE A 40 19.24 -27.58 13.56
C ILE A 40 18.51 -26.90 12.41
N SER A 41 17.84 -25.77 12.66
CA SER A 41 17.09 -25.06 11.61
C SER A 41 18.01 -24.51 10.51
N THR A 42 19.21 -24.05 10.85
CA THR A 42 20.25 -23.64 9.89
C THR A 42 20.71 -24.81 9.02
N ILE A 43 21.08 -25.94 9.63
CA ILE A 43 21.55 -27.13 8.89
C ILE A 43 20.44 -27.67 7.99
N GLN A 44 19.21 -27.80 8.50
CA GLN A 44 18.06 -28.26 7.72
C GLN A 44 17.76 -27.35 6.54
N GLY A 45 17.83 -26.02 6.73
CA GLY A 45 17.66 -25.05 5.67
C GLY A 45 18.72 -25.17 4.58
N ALA A 46 19.99 -25.25 4.97
CA ALA A 46 21.11 -25.41 4.03
C ALA A 46 21.01 -26.72 3.22
N ILE A 47 20.72 -27.84 3.88
CA ILE A 47 20.51 -29.14 3.21
C ILE A 47 19.35 -29.03 2.20
N ARG A 48 18.25 -28.38 2.59
CA ARG A 48 17.06 -28.26 1.73
C ARG A 48 17.29 -27.41 0.49
N VAL A 49 18.15 -26.39 0.58
CA VAL A 49 18.56 -25.57 -0.57
C VAL A 49 19.51 -26.36 -1.46
N ARG A 50 20.53 -27.00 -0.87
CA ARG A 50 21.51 -27.80 -1.60
C ARG A 50 20.87 -28.96 -2.36
N ASP A 51 19.95 -29.66 -1.71
CA ASP A 51 19.32 -30.89 -2.22
C ASP A 51 17.93 -30.59 -2.85
N LYS A 52 17.69 -29.34 -3.29
CA LYS A 52 16.42 -28.91 -3.90
C LYS A 52 16.04 -29.82 -5.06
N ARG A 53 14.86 -30.44 -4.95
CA ARG A 53 14.16 -31.15 -6.04
C ARG A 53 12.83 -30.46 -6.35
N HIS A 54 12.26 -30.72 -7.53
CA HIS A 54 10.90 -30.28 -7.83
C HIS A 54 9.93 -30.80 -6.75
N GLY A 55 9.06 -29.93 -6.24
CA GLY A 55 8.15 -30.24 -5.12
C GLY A 55 8.77 -30.07 -3.73
N SER A 56 10.02 -29.63 -3.62
CA SER A 56 10.58 -29.25 -2.32
C SER A 56 9.81 -28.06 -1.75
N ARG A 57 9.42 -28.13 -0.48
CA ARG A 57 8.96 -26.95 0.27
C ARG A 57 10.09 -25.91 0.49
N PRO A 58 9.78 -24.60 0.60
CA PRO A 58 10.77 -23.59 0.96
C PRO A 58 11.57 -23.92 2.24
N PRO A 59 12.90 -23.67 2.29
CA PRO A 59 13.67 -23.77 3.53
C PRO A 59 13.11 -22.84 4.61
N THR A 60 13.12 -23.26 5.87
CA THR A 60 12.71 -22.39 6.98
C THR A 60 13.86 -21.45 7.33
N LEU A 61 13.55 -20.19 7.59
CA LEU A 61 14.51 -19.25 8.15
C LEU A 61 14.97 -19.77 9.54
N PRO A 62 16.27 -19.70 9.88
CA PRO A 62 16.72 -20.17 11.20
C PRO A 62 16.13 -19.36 12.35
N TYR A 63 15.75 -19.99 13.45
CA TYR A 63 15.17 -19.31 14.61
C TYR A 63 15.66 -19.91 15.93
N THR A 64 15.59 -19.11 16.99
CA THR A 64 16.14 -19.48 18.30
C THR A 64 15.08 -19.91 19.31
N ILE A 65 13.84 -19.44 19.21
CA ILE A 65 12.81 -19.68 20.24
C ILE A 65 11.79 -20.71 19.72
N PRO A 66 11.81 -21.97 20.21
CA PRO A 66 10.77 -22.95 19.91
C PRO A 66 9.37 -22.41 20.25
N LEU A 67 8.34 -22.92 19.57
CA LEU A 67 6.94 -22.50 19.67
C LEU A 67 6.63 -21.08 19.17
N LEU A 68 7.41 -20.06 19.57
CA LEU A 68 7.23 -18.68 19.10
C LEU A 68 7.76 -18.49 17.67
N GLY A 69 8.77 -19.27 17.28
CA GLY A 69 9.42 -19.16 15.98
C GLY A 69 10.08 -17.79 15.82
N HIS A 70 9.64 -17.05 14.80
CA HIS A 70 10.18 -15.75 14.42
C HIS A 70 9.40 -14.57 15.02
N LEU A 71 8.32 -14.82 15.76
CA LEU A 71 7.44 -13.75 16.26
C LEU A 71 8.19 -12.65 17.02
N PRO A 72 9.11 -12.94 17.97
CA PRO A 72 9.80 -11.88 18.71
C PRO A 72 10.70 -11.02 17.84
N GLU A 73 11.40 -11.63 16.87
CA GLU A 73 12.25 -10.90 15.93
C GLU A 73 11.42 -10.05 14.97
N PHE A 74 10.35 -10.62 14.42
CA PHE A 74 9.42 -9.93 13.55
C PHE A 74 8.78 -8.71 14.23
N LEU A 75 8.36 -8.83 15.49
CA LEU A 75 7.77 -7.71 16.24
C LEU A 75 8.79 -6.62 16.61
N LYS A 76 10.06 -6.99 16.84
CA LYS A 76 11.12 -6.06 17.23
C LYS A 76 11.58 -5.18 16.07
N ASP A 77 11.85 -5.78 14.91
CA ASP A 77 12.37 -5.06 13.74
C ASP A 77 11.92 -5.74 12.44
N PRO A 78 10.69 -5.44 11.96
CA PRO A 78 10.17 -6.03 10.73
C PRO A 78 11.06 -5.79 9.51
N ARG A 79 11.75 -4.64 9.44
CA ARG A 79 12.61 -4.27 8.31
C ARG A 79 13.82 -5.19 8.21
N ASN A 80 14.58 -5.28 9.30
CA ASN A 80 15.77 -6.13 9.32
C ASN A 80 15.41 -7.61 9.25
N PHE A 81 14.28 -8.01 9.84
CA PHE A 81 13.74 -9.35 9.71
C PHE A 81 13.47 -9.74 8.25
N LEU A 82 12.73 -8.90 7.50
CA LEU A 82 12.44 -9.15 6.08
C LEU A 82 13.71 -9.13 5.23
N ALA A 83 14.64 -8.21 5.49
CA ALA A 83 15.92 -8.16 4.78
C ALA A 83 16.73 -9.44 5.00
N ARG A 84 16.81 -9.94 6.25
CA ARG A 84 17.46 -11.21 6.57
C ARG A 84 16.78 -12.38 5.86
N ALA A 85 15.46 -12.42 5.90
CA ALA A 85 14.67 -13.48 5.26
C ALA A 85 14.92 -13.54 3.75
N THR A 86 15.05 -12.39 3.06
CA THR A 86 15.37 -12.35 1.62
C THR A 86 16.83 -12.71 1.32
N ALA A 87 17.77 -12.37 2.19
CA ALA A 87 19.20 -12.61 1.94
C ALA A 87 19.66 -14.05 2.26
N GLN A 88 19.05 -14.72 3.25
CA GLN A 88 19.56 -15.95 3.86
C GLN A 88 19.94 -17.07 2.87
N TYR A 89 19.13 -17.28 1.83
CA TYR A 89 19.30 -18.40 0.88
C TYR A 89 19.40 -17.94 -0.58
N GLY A 90 19.69 -16.65 -0.79
CA GLY A 90 19.79 -16.01 -2.10
C GLY A 90 18.45 -15.39 -2.60
N PRO A 91 18.53 -14.47 -3.59
CA PRO A 91 17.43 -13.58 -3.95
C PRO A 91 16.20 -14.29 -4.55
N SER A 92 16.40 -15.44 -5.20
CA SER A 92 15.34 -16.22 -5.87
C SER A 92 14.88 -17.45 -5.07
N THR A 93 15.33 -17.61 -3.83
CA THR A 93 14.93 -18.73 -2.97
C THR A 93 13.83 -18.28 -2.02
N PRO A 94 12.60 -18.84 -2.11
CA PRO A 94 11.56 -18.56 -1.14
C PRO A 94 11.96 -19.05 0.25
N VAL A 95 11.50 -18.36 1.29
CA VAL A 95 11.89 -18.64 2.67
C VAL A 95 10.66 -18.78 3.56
N GLY A 96 10.58 -19.92 4.26
CA GLY A 96 9.54 -20.20 5.24
C GLY A 96 9.75 -19.43 6.54
N ILE A 97 8.73 -18.73 6.98
CA ILE A 97 8.65 -17.99 8.24
C ILE A 97 7.62 -18.68 9.13
N GLN A 98 7.99 -18.90 10.40
CA GLN A 98 7.12 -19.48 11.42
C GLN A 98 6.72 -18.40 12.43
N LEU A 99 5.44 -18.09 12.56
CA LEU A 99 4.87 -17.18 13.57
C LEU A 99 3.87 -17.97 14.41
N LEU A 100 4.24 -18.34 15.65
CA LEU A 100 3.47 -19.27 16.47
C LEU A 100 3.22 -20.60 15.73
N HIS A 101 1.95 -21.00 15.60
CA HIS A 101 1.52 -22.20 14.87
C HIS A 101 1.36 -21.96 13.35
N ARG A 102 1.46 -20.71 12.88
CA ARG A 102 1.25 -20.36 11.47
C ARG A 102 2.57 -20.33 10.72
N ARG A 103 2.60 -21.00 9.56
CA ARG A 103 3.70 -20.91 8.61
C ARG A 103 3.31 -20.02 7.44
N MET A 104 4.21 -19.12 7.09
CA MET A 104 4.13 -18.25 5.92
C MET A 104 5.37 -18.49 5.06
N SER A 105 5.34 -18.11 3.80
CA SER A 105 6.51 -18.18 2.91
C SER A 105 6.76 -16.84 2.23
N LEU A 106 7.92 -16.24 2.45
CA LEU A 106 8.40 -15.06 1.75
C LEU A 106 8.94 -15.47 0.38
N LEU A 107 8.32 -14.99 -0.68
CA LEU A 107 8.69 -15.26 -2.06
C LEU A 107 9.56 -14.11 -2.59
N GLY A 108 10.78 -14.43 -3.01
CA GLY A 108 11.72 -13.53 -3.68
C GLY A 108 12.02 -13.95 -5.13
N GLY A 109 12.63 -13.04 -5.88
CA GLY A 109 13.03 -13.23 -7.28
C GLY A 109 11.92 -12.88 -8.27
N ALA A 110 12.26 -12.06 -9.26
CA ALA A 110 11.32 -11.54 -10.26
C ALA A 110 10.53 -12.65 -10.98
N ASP A 111 11.21 -13.71 -11.44
CA ASP A 111 10.57 -14.82 -12.15
C ASP A 111 9.56 -15.59 -11.30
N ASN A 112 9.88 -15.82 -10.03
CA ASN A 112 8.96 -16.47 -9.10
C ASN A 112 7.71 -15.61 -8.86
N ILE A 113 7.90 -14.30 -8.71
CA ILE A 113 6.81 -13.35 -8.49
C ILE A 113 5.92 -13.26 -9.74
N ILE A 114 6.52 -13.20 -10.93
CA ILE A 114 5.78 -13.28 -12.21
C ILE A 114 4.98 -14.57 -12.29
N ALA A 115 5.58 -15.72 -11.96
CA ALA A 115 4.90 -17.01 -11.96
C ALA A 115 3.73 -17.04 -10.94
N LEU A 116 3.93 -16.54 -9.73
CA LEU A 116 2.87 -16.40 -8.72
C LEU A 116 1.69 -15.59 -9.26
N PHE A 117 1.94 -14.45 -9.88
CA PHE A 117 0.89 -13.59 -10.43
C PHE A 117 0.17 -14.22 -11.62
N LYS A 118 0.88 -14.95 -12.49
CA LYS A 118 0.26 -15.71 -13.59
C LYS A 118 -0.69 -16.80 -13.09
N SER A 119 -0.39 -17.41 -11.95
CA SER A 119 -1.24 -18.45 -11.33
C SER A 119 -2.41 -17.91 -10.50
N SER A 120 -2.91 -16.70 -10.78
CA SER A 120 -3.98 -16.05 -10.00
C SER A 120 -5.27 -16.87 -9.84
N ARG A 121 -5.55 -17.81 -10.76
CA ARG A 121 -6.73 -18.69 -10.70
C ARG A 121 -6.66 -19.74 -9.60
N ASP A 122 -5.45 -20.12 -9.19
CA ASP A 122 -5.21 -21.12 -8.14
C ASP A 122 -4.94 -20.47 -6.77
N LEU A 123 -5.14 -19.15 -6.67
CA LEU A 123 -4.84 -18.34 -5.51
C LEU A 123 -6.11 -17.62 -5.04
N SER A 124 -6.31 -17.57 -3.72
CA SER A 124 -7.33 -16.81 -3.03
C SER A 124 -6.73 -15.76 -2.08
N SER A 125 -7.55 -14.78 -1.71
CA SER A 125 -7.26 -13.78 -0.68
C SER A 125 -8.49 -13.38 0.14
N GLU A 126 -9.66 -13.90 -0.21
CA GLU A 126 -10.98 -13.47 0.27
C GLU A 126 -11.13 -13.71 1.77
N HIS A 127 -10.80 -14.91 2.28
CA HIS A 127 -10.83 -15.18 3.73
C HIS A 127 -9.91 -14.26 4.52
N TRP A 128 -8.72 -13.96 3.99
CA TRP A 128 -7.79 -13.03 4.63
C TRP A 128 -8.33 -11.60 4.60
N LEU A 129 -8.97 -11.20 3.51
CA LEU A 129 -9.64 -9.89 3.40
C LEU A 129 -10.75 -9.75 4.44
N VAL A 130 -11.58 -10.78 4.67
CA VAL A 130 -12.62 -10.74 5.71
C VAL A 130 -12.01 -10.54 7.10
N GLN A 131 -10.90 -11.22 7.39
CA GLN A 131 -10.19 -11.04 8.66
C GLN A 131 -9.73 -9.58 8.85
N VAL A 132 -9.21 -8.97 7.78
CA VAL A 132 -8.81 -7.55 7.77
C VAL A 132 -10.02 -6.64 7.96
N LEU A 133 -11.14 -6.89 7.28
CA LEU A 133 -12.36 -6.11 7.41
C LEU A 133 -12.91 -6.14 8.85
N VAL A 134 -12.93 -7.31 9.49
CA VAL A 134 -13.39 -7.46 10.88
C VAL A 134 -12.43 -6.78 11.87
N ASN A 135 -11.12 -7.01 11.72
CA ASN A 135 -10.15 -6.54 12.71
C ASN A 135 -9.77 -5.07 12.54
N ALA A 136 -9.38 -4.67 11.33
CA ALA A 136 -8.86 -3.34 11.05
C ALA A 136 -9.97 -2.30 10.86
N PHE A 137 -11.05 -2.67 10.15
CA PHE A 137 -12.10 -1.72 9.78
C PHE A 137 -13.35 -1.83 10.65
N GLY A 138 -13.58 -2.98 11.29
CA GLY A 138 -14.65 -3.16 12.27
C GLY A 138 -15.96 -3.66 11.69
N VAL A 139 -15.91 -4.47 10.62
CA VAL A 139 -17.09 -5.25 10.18
C VAL A 139 -17.62 -6.05 11.36
N ASN A 140 -18.94 -6.03 11.53
CA ASN A 140 -19.58 -6.73 12.64
C ASN A 140 -19.32 -8.23 12.53
N VAL A 141 -18.84 -8.85 13.61
CA VAL A 141 -18.54 -10.28 13.67
C VAL A 141 -19.77 -11.12 13.30
N ALA A 142 -20.98 -10.64 13.62
CA ALA A 142 -22.23 -11.30 13.27
C ALA A 142 -22.48 -11.38 11.74
N ASP A 143 -21.92 -10.44 10.97
CA ASP A 143 -22.09 -10.38 9.52
C ASP A 143 -20.95 -11.08 8.76
N ALA A 144 -19.82 -11.36 9.41
CA ALA A 144 -18.68 -12.04 8.80
C ALA A 144 -19.05 -13.39 8.11
N PRO A 145 -19.97 -14.23 8.64
CA PRO A 145 -20.42 -15.42 7.95
C PRO A 145 -21.04 -15.17 6.56
N PHE A 146 -21.64 -13.99 6.32
CA PHE A 146 -22.17 -13.64 4.99
C PHE A 146 -21.04 -13.54 3.96
N TYR A 147 -19.94 -12.84 4.29
CA TYR A 147 -18.77 -12.74 3.42
C TYR A 147 -18.11 -14.10 3.20
N LEU A 148 -17.96 -14.89 4.26
CA LEU A 148 -17.32 -16.21 4.18
C LEU A 148 -18.16 -17.24 3.42
N ALA A 149 -19.45 -16.98 3.23
CA ALA A 149 -20.33 -17.81 2.41
C ALA A 149 -20.16 -17.53 0.89
N ASP A 150 -19.58 -16.39 0.48
CA ASP A 150 -19.33 -16.09 -0.93
C ASP A 150 -18.11 -16.87 -1.45
N ASP A 151 -18.39 -18.01 -2.09
CA ASP A 151 -17.43 -18.86 -2.77
C ASP A 151 -17.34 -18.59 -4.29
N THR A 152 -17.93 -17.48 -4.76
CA THR A 152 -18.03 -17.19 -6.20
C THR A 152 -16.78 -16.53 -6.78
N GLY A 153 -15.96 -15.89 -5.94
CA GLY A 153 -14.79 -15.12 -6.35
C GLY A 153 -15.12 -13.80 -7.07
N ILE A 154 -14.09 -13.10 -7.54
CA ILE A 154 -14.21 -11.72 -8.08
C ILE A 154 -14.62 -11.63 -9.56
N ASN A 155 -14.59 -12.74 -10.30
CA ASN A 155 -14.80 -12.76 -11.76
C ASN A 155 -16.26 -12.53 -12.15
N ASN A 156 -16.53 -12.16 -13.40
CA ASN A 156 -17.90 -11.96 -13.90
C ASN A 156 -18.76 -13.22 -13.76
N HIS A 157 -18.20 -14.38 -14.04
CA HIS A 157 -18.84 -15.68 -13.79
C HIS A 157 -18.34 -16.24 -12.45
N PRO A 158 -19.23 -16.86 -11.66
CA PRO A 158 -18.84 -17.51 -10.41
C PRO A 158 -17.82 -18.63 -10.69
N ASP A 159 -16.99 -18.95 -9.70
CA ASP A 159 -16.11 -20.12 -9.79
C ASP A 159 -16.93 -21.37 -10.12
N SER A 160 -16.40 -22.22 -11.00
CA SER A 160 -17.04 -23.48 -11.39
C SER A 160 -17.40 -24.41 -10.22
N LYS A 161 -16.72 -24.27 -9.07
CA LYS A 161 -16.93 -25.05 -7.85
C LYS A 161 -17.85 -24.38 -6.84
N SER A 162 -18.28 -23.14 -7.12
CA SER A 162 -19.14 -22.33 -6.28
C SER A 162 -20.48 -23.01 -6.03
N LYS A 163 -20.94 -22.99 -4.78
CA LYS A 163 -22.28 -23.45 -4.37
C LYS A 163 -23.25 -22.30 -4.18
N MET A 164 -22.77 -21.07 -4.08
CA MET A 164 -23.64 -19.89 -4.01
C MET A 164 -24.44 -19.72 -5.31
N THR A 165 -25.76 -19.64 -5.18
CA THR A 165 -26.69 -19.49 -6.31
C THR A 165 -27.30 -18.09 -6.40
N ASN A 166 -27.31 -17.31 -5.31
CA ASN A 166 -27.86 -15.95 -5.36
C ASN A 166 -26.84 -14.98 -5.95
N PRO A 167 -27.09 -14.40 -7.15
CA PRO A 167 -26.17 -13.45 -7.76
C PRO A 167 -26.01 -12.15 -6.97
N GLU A 168 -27.00 -11.75 -6.16
CA GLU A 168 -26.96 -10.54 -5.34
C GLU A 168 -26.07 -10.71 -4.09
N HIS A 169 -25.72 -11.94 -3.72
CA HIS A 169 -24.87 -12.24 -2.57
C HIS A 169 -23.39 -12.43 -2.93
N ARG A 170 -23.01 -12.14 -4.18
CA ARG A 170 -21.63 -12.23 -4.68
C ARG A 170 -20.82 -10.99 -4.26
N ILE A 171 -20.68 -10.76 -2.96
CA ILE A 171 -20.11 -9.52 -2.40
C ILE A 171 -18.70 -9.22 -2.93
N PHE A 172 -17.82 -10.22 -3.07
CA PHE A 172 -16.47 -9.97 -3.58
C PHE A 172 -16.49 -9.53 -5.05
N HIS A 173 -17.35 -10.15 -5.87
CA HIS A 173 -17.55 -9.72 -7.25
C HIS A 173 -18.16 -8.32 -7.33
N LEU A 174 -19.20 -8.02 -6.56
CA LEU A 174 -19.92 -6.75 -6.61
C LEU A 174 -19.02 -5.59 -6.16
N VAL A 175 -18.28 -5.76 -5.05
CA VAL A 175 -17.28 -4.79 -4.60
C VAL A 175 -16.21 -4.60 -5.67
N TYR A 176 -15.60 -5.69 -6.16
CA TYR A 176 -14.54 -5.60 -7.17
C TYR A 176 -15.00 -4.93 -8.47
N LYS A 177 -16.20 -5.28 -8.95
CA LYS A 177 -16.83 -4.71 -10.14
C LYS A 177 -17.12 -3.23 -9.97
N SER A 178 -17.67 -2.83 -8.81
CA SER A 178 -18.01 -1.43 -8.54
C SER A 178 -16.79 -0.52 -8.67
N VAL A 179 -15.64 -0.92 -8.09
CA VAL A 179 -14.40 -0.15 -8.18
C VAL A 179 -13.87 -0.09 -9.60
N HIS A 180 -13.89 -1.21 -10.35
CA HIS A 180 -13.45 -1.22 -11.75
C HIS A 180 -14.32 -0.34 -12.66
N SER A 181 -15.64 -0.37 -12.48
CA SER A 181 -16.55 0.47 -13.26
C SER A 181 -16.47 1.93 -12.85
N GLY A 182 -16.36 2.21 -11.55
CA GLY A 182 -16.35 3.57 -11.00
C GLY A 182 -15.03 4.30 -11.19
N LEU A 183 -13.93 3.59 -11.43
CA LEU A 183 -12.59 4.14 -11.69
C LEU A 183 -12.07 3.79 -13.10
N GLY A 184 -12.99 3.59 -14.05
CA GLY A 184 -12.68 3.36 -15.45
C GLY A 184 -13.50 4.27 -16.37
N GLY A 185 -13.02 4.49 -17.60
CA GLY A 185 -13.76 5.21 -18.65
C GLY A 185 -14.23 6.60 -18.22
N ILE A 186 -15.51 6.89 -18.44
CA ILE A 186 -16.10 8.21 -18.13
C ILE A 186 -16.15 8.52 -16.62
N SER A 187 -16.27 7.49 -15.77
CA SER A 187 -16.29 7.65 -14.31
C SER A 187 -14.91 8.06 -13.78
N LEU A 188 -13.85 7.48 -14.35
CA LEU A 188 -12.46 7.89 -14.06
C LEU A 188 -12.24 9.37 -14.41
N ALA A 189 -12.62 9.76 -15.63
CA ALA A 189 -12.46 11.14 -16.10
C ALA A 189 -13.27 12.13 -15.24
N GLU A 190 -14.45 11.74 -14.73
CA GLU A 190 -15.20 12.57 -13.78
C GLU A 190 -14.50 12.67 -12.42
N MET A 191 -14.02 11.56 -11.87
CA MET A 191 -13.26 11.57 -10.62
C MET A 191 -12.06 12.51 -10.69
N GLU A 192 -11.32 12.49 -11.80
CA GLU A 192 -10.19 13.40 -12.03
C GLU A 192 -10.62 14.86 -12.15
N ARG A 193 -11.72 15.15 -12.87
CA ARG A 193 -12.29 16.49 -12.93
C ARG A 193 -12.63 17.01 -11.53
N GLN A 194 -13.22 16.17 -10.69
CA GLN A 194 -13.55 16.54 -9.31
C GLN A 194 -12.28 16.78 -8.48
N VAL A 195 -11.23 15.97 -8.63
CA VAL A 195 -9.94 16.23 -7.96
C VAL A 195 -9.37 17.59 -8.37
N VAL A 196 -9.30 17.91 -9.66
CA VAL A 196 -8.81 19.21 -10.16
C VAL A 196 -9.64 20.36 -9.62
N LYS A 197 -10.97 20.25 -9.67
CA LYS A 197 -11.89 21.27 -9.16
C LYS A 197 -11.67 21.50 -7.66
N ASN A 198 -11.69 20.42 -6.87
CA ASN A 198 -11.56 20.48 -5.42
C ASN A 198 -10.17 20.95 -4.96
N LEU A 199 -9.11 20.63 -5.71
CA LEU A 199 -7.78 21.18 -5.48
C LEU A 199 -7.71 22.66 -5.83
N SER A 200 -8.27 23.07 -6.96
CA SER A 200 -8.25 24.47 -7.40
C SER A 200 -8.92 25.38 -6.37
N THR A 201 -10.12 25.00 -5.92
CA THR A 201 -10.84 25.71 -4.86
C THR A 201 -9.99 25.85 -3.59
N GLN A 202 -9.41 24.74 -3.11
CA GLN A 202 -8.59 24.77 -1.90
C GLN A 202 -7.30 25.58 -2.06
N ILE A 203 -6.66 25.56 -3.24
CA ILE A 203 -5.49 26.36 -3.57
C ILE A 203 -5.86 27.85 -3.57
N HIS A 204 -6.97 28.19 -4.20
CA HIS A 204 -7.47 29.56 -4.30
C HIS A 204 -7.77 30.15 -2.92
N GLU A 205 -8.47 29.39 -2.07
CA GLU A 205 -8.88 29.76 -0.71
C GLU A 205 -7.73 29.91 0.29
N THR A 206 -6.50 29.57 -0.08
CA THR A 206 -5.35 29.79 0.81
C THR A 206 -5.08 31.28 1.04
N ASP A 207 -4.71 31.64 2.27
CA ASP A 207 -4.37 33.02 2.65
C ASP A 207 -2.94 33.45 2.26
N PHE A 208 -2.16 32.55 1.64
CA PHE A 208 -0.79 32.82 1.20
C PHE A 208 -0.75 33.98 0.19
N LYS A 209 0.22 34.87 0.35
CA LYS A 209 0.45 36.01 -0.56
C LYS A 209 1.49 35.65 -1.62
N SER A 210 1.54 36.40 -2.72
CA SER A 210 2.58 36.20 -3.75
C SER A 210 3.89 36.93 -3.42
N ASP A 211 3.81 38.04 -2.69
CA ASP A 211 4.91 38.93 -2.32
C ASP A 211 5.53 38.65 -0.94
N ALA A 212 4.91 37.78 -0.13
CA ALA A 212 5.38 37.46 1.22
C ALA A 212 5.45 35.95 1.48
N TRP A 213 6.53 35.52 2.15
CA TRP A 213 6.71 34.15 2.61
C TRP A 213 5.95 33.90 3.92
N THR A 214 5.25 32.77 3.99
CA THR A 214 4.63 32.26 5.23
C THR A 214 5.40 31.03 5.71
N GLU A 215 5.87 31.06 6.95
CA GLU A 215 6.51 29.90 7.58
C GLU A 215 5.47 28.89 8.07
N ILE A 216 5.75 27.61 7.85
CA ILE A 216 4.91 26.48 8.25
C ILE A 216 5.79 25.46 8.96
N SER A 217 5.44 25.12 10.21
CA SER A 217 6.23 24.18 11.02
C SER A 217 6.22 22.74 10.50
N ASP A 218 5.17 22.33 9.79
CA ASP A 218 5.05 21.03 9.14
C ASP A 218 4.25 21.13 7.83
N ILE A 219 4.93 21.39 6.73
CA ILE A 219 4.30 21.56 5.41
C ILE A 219 3.57 20.29 4.94
N TYR A 220 4.07 19.12 5.32
CA TYR A 220 3.47 17.86 4.91
C TYR A 220 2.13 17.66 5.62
N SER A 221 2.12 17.66 6.95
CA SER A 221 0.90 17.31 7.70
C SER A 221 -0.16 18.39 7.68
N SER A 222 0.24 19.66 7.71
CA SER A 222 -0.67 20.80 7.86
C SER A 222 -1.21 21.34 6.54
N PHE A 223 -0.51 21.10 5.42
CA PHE A 223 -0.92 21.62 4.11
C PHE A 223 -1.02 20.52 3.06
N ILE A 224 0.09 19.95 2.59
CA ILE A 224 0.10 18.99 1.45
C ILE A 224 -0.89 17.85 1.69
N ARG A 225 -0.72 17.10 2.79
CA ARG A 225 -1.57 15.95 3.12
C ARG A 225 -3.02 16.35 3.32
N LYS A 226 -3.28 17.47 4.00
CA LYS A 226 -4.63 17.96 4.30
C LYS A 226 -5.38 18.34 3.01
N THR A 227 -4.74 19.13 2.16
CA THR A 227 -5.34 19.62 0.91
C THR A 227 -5.58 18.49 -0.08
N SER A 228 -4.60 17.60 -0.26
CA SER A 228 -4.76 16.41 -1.11
C SER A 228 -5.86 15.49 -0.58
N PHE A 229 -5.83 15.15 0.71
CA PHE A 229 -6.84 14.28 1.33
C PHE A 229 -8.26 14.82 1.18
N ARG A 230 -8.47 16.11 1.48
CA ARG A 230 -9.78 16.74 1.32
C ARG A 230 -10.28 16.69 -0.12
N ALA A 231 -9.41 16.95 -1.10
CA ALA A 231 -9.78 16.88 -2.51
C ALA A 231 -10.17 15.45 -2.92
N SER A 232 -9.41 14.44 -2.52
CA SER A 232 -9.71 13.04 -2.79
C SER A 232 -11.04 12.62 -2.17
N ILE A 233 -11.27 12.97 -0.89
CA ILE A 233 -12.47 12.60 -0.15
C ILE A 233 -13.72 13.26 -0.72
N VAL A 234 -13.68 14.55 -1.06
CA VAL A 234 -14.85 15.20 -1.70
C VAL A 234 -15.14 14.60 -3.07
N SER A 235 -14.10 14.27 -3.84
CA SER A 235 -14.26 13.62 -5.14
C SER A 235 -14.91 12.24 -5.00
N LEU A 236 -14.52 11.47 -3.98
CA LEU A 236 -15.05 10.12 -3.73
C LEU A 236 -16.44 10.13 -3.09
N CYS A 237 -16.65 10.94 -2.04
CA CYS A 237 -17.76 10.87 -1.08
C CYS A 237 -18.72 12.06 -1.13
N GLY A 238 -18.50 13.05 -2.00
CA GLY A 238 -19.41 14.19 -2.18
C GLY A 238 -18.99 15.42 -1.38
N SER A 239 -19.59 16.57 -1.69
CA SER A 239 -19.24 17.87 -1.10
C SER A 239 -19.65 17.98 0.37
N HIS A 240 -20.73 17.31 0.76
CA HIS A 240 -21.27 17.44 2.13
C HIS A 240 -20.52 16.61 3.19
N VAL A 241 -19.58 15.73 2.80
CA VAL A 241 -18.89 14.83 3.75
C VAL A 241 -18.19 15.57 4.89
N PHE A 242 -17.57 16.73 4.61
CA PHE A 242 -16.93 17.56 5.63
C PHE A 242 -17.88 18.51 6.36
N GLU A 243 -19.08 18.73 5.85
CA GLU A 243 -20.14 19.44 6.58
C GLU A 243 -20.76 18.53 7.63
N VAL A 244 -21.04 17.27 7.26
CA VAL A 244 -21.56 16.24 8.15
C VAL A 244 -20.49 15.78 9.15
N ILE A 245 -19.23 15.70 8.73
CA ILE A 245 -18.11 15.26 9.56
C ILE A 245 -16.98 16.31 9.50
N PRO A 246 -17.08 17.43 10.25
CA PRO A 246 -16.05 18.48 10.25
C PRO A 246 -14.66 17.99 10.67
N THR A 247 -14.60 16.95 11.50
CA THR A 247 -13.37 16.36 12.04
C THR A 247 -12.83 15.19 11.21
N PHE A 248 -13.39 14.90 10.02
CA PHE A 248 -13.05 13.70 9.23
C PHE A 248 -11.54 13.59 9.02
N ASP A 249 -10.87 14.66 8.60
CA ASP A 249 -9.42 14.67 8.36
C ASP A 249 -8.63 14.26 9.61
N SER A 250 -8.84 14.95 10.73
CA SER A 250 -8.11 14.65 11.97
C SER A 250 -8.41 13.26 12.48
N ASP A 251 -9.67 12.82 12.41
CA ASP A 251 -10.09 11.51 12.93
C ASP A 251 -9.54 10.37 12.06
N PHE A 252 -9.59 10.52 10.73
CA PHE A 252 -9.07 9.55 9.78
C PHE A 252 -7.58 9.32 9.97
N TRP A 253 -6.81 10.40 10.14
CA TRP A 253 -5.37 10.30 10.26
C TRP A 253 -4.90 9.83 11.66
N VAL A 254 -5.70 10.06 12.70
CA VAL A 254 -5.50 9.38 13.99
C VAL A 254 -5.73 7.88 13.84
N PHE A 255 -6.84 7.48 13.20
CA PHE A 255 -7.15 6.08 12.91
C PHE A 255 -6.03 5.40 12.11
N ASP A 256 -5.64 5.97 10.97
CA ASP A 256 -4.58 5.46 10.09
C ASP A 256 -3.25 5.25 10.85
N SER A 257 -2.86 6.24 11.67
CA SER A 257 -1.60 6.16 12.44
C SER A 257 -1.55 5.03 13.47
N LEU A 258 -2.72 4.57 13.92
CA LEU A 258 -2.88 3.50 14.93
C LEU A 258 -3.25 2.15 14.30
N MET A 259 -3.62 2.15 13.03
CA MET A 259 -4.07 0.97 12.30
C MET A 259 -3.04 -0.17 12.23
N PRO A 260 -1.70 0.05 12.24
CA PRO A 260 -0.74 -1.05 12.39
C PRO A 260 -0.98 -1.94 13.61
N ASN A 261 -1.55 -1.40 14.70
CA ASN A 261 -1.91 -2.20 15.88
C ASN A 261 -3.12 -3.10 15.62
N LEU A 262 -4.08 -2.63 14.82
CA LEU A 262 -5.30 -3.37 14.47
C LEU A 262 -4.97 -4.52 13.50
N PHE A 263 -4.09 -4.29 12.51
CA PHE A 263 -3.61 -5.34 11.61
C PHE A 263 -2.82 -6.44 12.32
N LYS A 264 -2.14 -6.10 13.43
CA LYS A 264 -1.45 -7.06 14.29
C LYS A 264 -2.39 -7.81 15.25
N GLU A 265 -3.70 -7.52 15.19
CA GLU A 265 -4.73 -8.12 16.03
C GLU A 265 -4.44 -7.97 17.54
N ILE A 266 -3.78 -6.86 17.93
CA ILE A 266 -3.43 -6.63 19.33
C ILE A 266 -4.73 -6.38 20.12
N PRO A 267 -5.01 -7.12 21.21
CA PRO A 267 -6.25 -6.99 21.97
C PRO A 267 -6.60 -5.55 22.38
N ARG A 268 -7.90 -5.23 22.35
CA ARG A 268 -8.44 -3.89 22.66
C ARG A 268 -7.96 -3.30 23.99
N TRP A 269 -7.77 -4.11 25.02
CA TRP A 269 -7.31 -3.64 26.32
C TRP A 269 -5.81 -3.26 26.35
N LEU A 270 -5.00 -3.73 25.39
CA LEU A 270 -3.59 -3.34 25.24
C LEU A 270 -3.42 -2.07 24.40
N VAL A 271 -4.28 -1.87 23.40
CA VAL A 271 -4.22 -0.73 22.47
C VAL A 271 -5.59 -0.02 22.34
N PRO A 272 -6.20 0.41 23.46
CA PRO A 272 -7.57 0.95 23.45
C PRO A 272 -7.73 2.14 22.50
N ALA A 273 -6.69 2.98 22.38
CA ALA A 273 -6.69 4.12 21.47
C ALA A 273 -6.94 3.73 20.01
N ALA A 274 -6.39 2.60 19.53
CA ALA A 274 -6.56 2.16 18.15
C ALA A 274 -8.02 1.77 17.86
N TYR A 275 -8.65 1.06 18.80
CA TYR A 275 -10.05 0.67 18.67
C TYR A 275 -11.00 1.86 18.84
N VAL A 276 -10.72 2.79 19.76
CA VAL A 276 -11.50 4.03 19.92
C VAL A 276 -11.45 4.86 18.63
N ALA A 277 -10.28 5.00 18.01
CA ALA A 277 -10.14 5.74 16.75
C ALA A 277 -10.92 5.09 15.60
N ARG A 278 -10.85 3.76 15.47
CA ARG A 278 -11.63 3.00 14.48
C ARG A 278 -13.13 3.14 14.70
N ASP A 279 -13.59 2.96 15.92
CA ASP A 279 -15.02 3.01 16.25
C ASP A 279 -15.57 4.44 16.00
N LYS A 280 -14.81 5.48 16.35
CA LYS A 280 -15.15 6.87 16.02
C LYS A 280 -15.28 7.09 14.50
N MET A 281 -14.38 6.52 13.70
CA MET A 281 -14.49 6.60 12.24
C MET A 281 -15.75 5.91 11.71
N ASN A 282 -16.09 4.73 12.23
CA ASN A 282 -17.32 4.04 11.85
C ASN A 282 -18.58 4.82 12.26
N GLU A 283 -18.61 5.43 13.44
CA GLU A 283 -19.70 6.32 13.86
C GLU A 283 -19.83 7.54 12.93
N ASN A 284 -18.71 8.14 12.55
CA ASN A 284 -18.70 9.26 11.61
C ASN A 284 -19.26 8.85 10.24
N LEU A 285 -18.81 7.72 9.69
CA LEU A 285 -19.31 7.24 8.39
C LEU A 285 -20.79 6.89 8.43
N GLN A 286 -21.30 6.34 9.53
CA GLN A 286 -22.74 6.12 9.68
C GLN A 286 -23.55 7.42 9.61
N LYS A 287 -23.03 8.54 10.16
CA LYS A 287 -23.68 9.86 10.04
C LYS A 287 -23.72 10.34 8.60
N TRP A 288 -22.59 10.26 7.88
CA TRP A 288 -22.53 10.63 6.46
C TRP A 288 -23.44 9.76 5.59
N GLN A 289 -23.43 8.44 5.80
CA GLN A 289 -24.30 7.52 5.08
C GLN A 289 -25.78 7.80 5.36
N ALA A 290 -26.17 8.04 6.61
CA ALA A 290 -27.54 8.40 6.96
C ALA A 290 -27.97 9.69 6.25
N PHE A 291 -27.16 10.75 6.32
CA PHE A 291 -27.40 12.00 5.60
C PHE A 291 -27.52 11.78 4.08
N ALA A 292 -26.62 11.00 3.48
CA ALA A 292 -26.64 10.75 2.05
C ALA A 292 -27.89 9.98 1.61
N HIS A 293 -28.33 8.97 2.38
CA HIS A 293 -29.56 8.22 2.11
C HIS A 293 -30.84 9.05 2.34
N GLU A 294 -30.82 10.04 3.22
CA GLU A 294 -31.95 10.97 3.41
C GLU A 294 -32.14 11.92 2.22
N ASN A 295 -31.04 12.27 1.54
CA ASN A 295 -31.04 13.25 0.45
C ASN A 295 -30.94 12.61 -0.95
N TYR A 296 -30.62 11.32 -1.03
CA TYR A 296 -30.47 10.60 -2.29
C TYR A 296 -30.96 9.15 -2.20
N ASP A 297 -31.92 8.79 -3.06
CA ASP A 297 -32.40 7.42 -3.18
C ASP A 297 -31.52 6.60 -4.14
N VAL A 298 -30.61 5.79 -3.60
CA VAL A 298 -29.71 4.93 -4.38
C VAL A 298 -30.42 3.91 -5.27
N ARG A 299 -31.71 3.61 -5.02
CA ARG A 299 -32.51 2.71 -5.88
C ARG A 299 -32.87 3.35 -7.21
N GLN A 300 -32.82 4.68 -7.29
CA GLN A 300 -32.98 5.44 -8.53
C GLN A 300 -31.66 5.55 -9.31
N GLY A 301 -30.56 5.00 -8.81
CA GLY A 301 -29.23 5.09 -9.42
C GLY A 301 -29.14 4.57 -10.85
N GLN A 302 -30.06 3.69 -11.28
CA GLN A 302 -30.13 3.26 -12.70
C GLN A 302 -30.72 4.32 -13.63
N LEU A 303 -31.50 5.28 -13.10
CA LEU A 303 -32.06 6.41 -13.83
C LEU A 303 -31.09 7.60 -13.85
N ASP A 304 -30.39 7.84 -12.75
CA ASP A 304 -29.40 8.92 -12.63
C ASP A 304 -28.06 8.55 -13.28
N LYS A 305 -27.89 8.98 -14.52
CA LYS A 305 -26.67 8.76 -15.32
C LYS A 305 -25.52 9.71 -14.99
N ARG A 306 -25.58 10.50 -13.92
CA ARG A 306 -24.43 11.30 -13.49
C ARG A 306 -23.32 10.39 -12.96
N GLU A 307 -22.08 10.72 -13.28
CA GLU A 307 -20.90 10.04 -12.73
C GLU A 307 -20.55 10.55 -11.32
N TRP A 308 -21.03 11.74 -10.96
CA TRP A 308 -20.83 12.36 -9.65
C TRP A 308 -22.06 13.18 -9.22
N GLU A 309 -22.39 13.17 -7.93
CA GLU A 309 -23.33 14.11 -7.29
C GLU A 309 -22.92 14.44 -5.85
N GLU A 310 -23.57 15.41 -5.23
CA GLU A 310 -23.09 16.09 -4.02
C GLU A 310 -23.20 15.28 -2.71
N PHE A 311 -24.09 14.28 -2.63
CA PHE A 311 -24.38 13.54 -1.40
C PHE A 311 -23.50 12.30 -1.23
N PHE A 312 -23.44 11.41 -2.23
CA PHE A 312 -22.56 10.24 -2.22
C PHE A 312 -21.24 10.48 -2.96
N GLY A 313 -21.12 11.55 -3.75
CA GLY A 313 -19.93 11.82 -4.55
C GLY A 313 -19.92 10.99 -5.81
N SER A 314 -18.95 10.09 -5.90
CA SER A 314 -18.73 9.25 -7.06
C SER A 314 -19.85 8.23 -7.28
N ARG A 315 -20.09 7.86 -8.53
CA ARG A 315 -20.97 6.71 -8.86
C ARG A 315 -20.51 5.43 -8.16
N LEU A 316 -19.21 5.28 -7.92
CA LEU A 316 -18.67 4.17 -7.14
C LEU A 316 -19.38 4.03 -5.78
N MET A 317 -19.46 5.12 -5.01
CA MET A 317 -20.12 5.09 -3.69
C MET A 317 -21.62 4.79 -3.82
N ARG A 318 -22.31 5.42 -4.78
CA ARG A 318 -23.75 5.14 -5.01
C ARG A 318 -24.02 3.68 -5.37
N THR A 319 -23.27 3.12 -6.31
CA THR A 319 -23.42 1.72 -6.73
C THR A 319 -23.15 0.76 -5.58
N ARG A 320 -22.19 1.07 -4.70
CA ARG A 320 -21.93 0.27 -3.50
C ARG A 320 -23.14 0.23 -2.57
N HIS A 321 -23.69 1.40 -2.27
CA HIS A 321 -24.88 1.48 -1.43
C HIS A 321 -26.13 0.87 -2.07
N GLU A 322 -26.27 0.91 -3.40
CA GLU A 322 -27.36 0.22 -4.11
C GLU A 322 -27.35 -1.29 -3.85
N PHE A 323 -26.20 -1.97 -3.97
CA PHE A 323 -26.15 -3.40 -3.73
C PHE A 323 -26.12 -3.76 -2.24
N PHE A 324 -25.56 -2.92 -1.37
CA PHE A 324 -25.60 -3.17 0.08
C PHE A 324 -27.03 -3.17 0.63
N GLN A 325 -27.94 -2.36 0.07
CA GLN A 325 -29.36 -2.37 0.45
C GLN A 325 -30.08 -3.70 0.16
N LYS A 326 -29.51 -4.56 -0.69
CA LYS A 326 -30.06 -5.87 -1.05
C LYS A 326 -29.47 -7.01 -0.21
N MET A 327 -28.52 -6.69 0.68
CA MET A 327 -27.81 -7.67 1.50
C MET A 327 -28.28 -7.59 2.95
N PRO A 328 -28.28 -8.70 3.70
CA PRO A 328 -28.60 -8.72 5.12
C PRO A 328 -27.42 -8.26 5.97
N LEU A 329 -26.88 -7.07 5.68
CA LEU A 329 -25.74 -6.48 6.40
C LEU A 329 -26.22 -5.39 7.36
N SER A 330 -25.57 -5.31 8.53
CA SER A 330 -25.80 -4.21 9.47
C SER A 330 -25.23 -2.89 8.95
N LYS A 331 -25.76 -1.76 9.46
CA LYS A 331 -25.26 -0.43 9.09
C LYS A 331 -23.79 -0.24 9.50
N GLU A 332 -23.42 -0.84 10.63
CA GLU A 332 -22.06 -0.87 11.15
C GLU A 332 -21.10 -1.57 10.17
N THR A 333 -21.54 -2.68 9.57
CA THR A 333 -20.75 -3.39 8.55
C THR A 333 -20.60 -2.58 7.27
N ILE A 334 -21.65 -1.90 6.81
CA ILE A 334 -21.59 -1.05 5.61
C ILE A 334 -20.63 0.12 5.84
N ALA A 335 -20.69 0.78 7.01
CA ALA A 335 -19.74 1.82 7.41
C ALA A 335 -18.30 1.32 7.47
N ALA A 336 -18.05 0.13 8.03
CA ALA A 336 -16.73 -0.46 8.07
C ALA A 336 -16.18 -0.81 6.68
N ASP A 337 -17.03 -1.33 5.76
CA ASP A 337 -16.59 -1.62 4.38
C ASP A 337 -16.23 -0.32 3.63
N ASP A 338 -17.02 0.74 3.79
CA ASP A 338 -16.69 2.05 3.22
C ASP A 338 -15.46 2.68 3.85
N LEU A 339 -15.22 2.51 5.16
CA LEU A 339 -13.96 2.91 5.79
C LEU A 339 -12.77 2.22 5.13
N GLY A 340 -12.92 0.93 4.82
CA GLY A 340 -11.94 0.14 4.08
C GLY A 340 -11.65 0.71 2.69
N LEU A 341 -12.69 1.06 1.93
CA LEU A 341 -12.54 1.67 0.61
C LEU A 341 -11.88 3.05 0.68
N ILE A 342 -12.35 3.92 1.58
CA ILE A 342 -11.81 5.27 1.77
C ILE A 342 -10.33 5.20 2.18
N TRP A 343 -10.00 4.29 3.08
CA TRP A 343 -8.62 4.04 3.48
C TRP A 343 -7.78 3.55 2.29
N ALA A 344 -8.27 2.56 1.53
CA ALA A 344 -7.56 2.04 0.36
C ALA A 344 -7.33 3.12 -0.72
N ALA A 345 -8.27 4.04 -0.91
CA ALA A 345 -8.20 5.11 -1.89
C ALA A 345 -7.22 6.23 -1.50
N THR A 346 -7.08 6.53 -0.20
CA THR A 346 -6.38 7.76 0.25
C THR A 346 -5.09 7.51 1.02
N ALA A 347 -5.02 6.45 1.85
CA ALA A 347 -3.88 6.22 2.74
C ALA A 347 -2.59 5.81 2.01
N ASN A 348 -2.67 5.47 0.72
CA ASN A 348 -1.50 5.25 -0.13
C ASN A 348 -1.21 6.45 -1.03
N THR A 349 -2.23 6.97 -1.69
CA THR A 349 -2.07 8.04 -2.70
C THR A 349 -1.61 9.36 -2.07
N VAL A 350 -2.21 9.77 -0.95
CA VAL A 350 -1.88 11.04 -0.28
C VAL A 350 -0.43 11.09 0.22
N PRO A 351 0.10 10.09 0.96
CA PRO A 351 1.53 10.08 1.29
C PRO A 351 2.43 9.98 0.06
N ALA A 352 2.00 9.31 -1.01
CA ALA A 352 2.78 9.25 -2.25
C ALA A 352 2.87 10.62 -2.95
N ILE A 353 1.78 11.39 -3.00
CA ILE A 353 1.78 12.81 -3.43
C ILE A 353 2.77 13.60 -2.58
N GLY A 354 2.71 13.43 -1.26
CA GLY A 354 3.64 14.07 -0.33
C GLY A 354 5.09 13.76 -0.68
N TRP A 355 5.43 12.50 -0.93
CA TRP A 355 6.78 12.13 -1.35
C TRP A 355 7.17 12.71 -2.70
N MET A 356 6.30 12.69 -3.71
CA MET A 356 6.61 13.30 -5.01
C MET A 356 6.98 14.77 -4.84
N LEU A 357 6.19 15.53 -4.10
CA LEU A 357 6.48 16.94 -3.80
C LEU A 357 7.78 17.10 -3.02
N LEU A 358 7.97 16.33 -1.94
CA LEU A 358 9.15 16.45 -1.08
C LEU A 358 10.45 16.04 -1.80
N GLU A 359 10.43 15.05 -2.68
CA GLU A 359 11.62 14.66 -3.46
C GLU A 359 12.01 15.73 -4.48
N VAL A 360 11.02 16.38 -5.11
CA VAL A 360 11.24 17.50 -6.03
C VAL A 360 11.73 18.73 -5.28
N LEU A 361 11.09 19.10 -4.16
CA LEU A 361 11.42 20.29 -3.38
C LEU A 361 12.78 20.21 -2.66
N GLN A 362 13.29 19.00 -2.38
CA GLN A 362 14.64 18.81 -1.85
C GLN A 362 15.74 19.05 -2.90
N ARG A 363 15.39 19.17 -4.20
CA ARG A 363 16.34 19.20 -5.32
C ARG A 363 16.04 20.36 -6.27
N PRO A 364 16.70 21.52 -6.11
CA PRO A 364 16.42 22.71 -6.92
C PRO A 364 16.48 22.47 -8.44
N ASP A 365 17.47 21.73 -8.93
CA ASP A 365 17.58 21.42 -10.37
C ASP A 365 16.42 20.54 -10.87
N LEU A 366 15.97 19.60 -10.05
CA LEU A 366 14.81 18.77 -10.36
C LEU A 366 13.52 19.61 -10.36
N LEU A 367 13.36 20.54 -9.41
CA LEU A 367 12.21 21.44 -9.36
C LEU A 367 12.09 22.28 -10.63
N LEU A 368 13.20 22.80 -11.15
CA LEU A 368 13.22 23.54 -12.42
C LEU A 368 12.76 22.65 -13.58
N ARG A 369 13.37 21.47 -13.75
CA ARG A 369 13.02 20.51 -14.81
C ARG A 369 11.54 20.09 -14.76
N VAL A 370 11.01 19.82 -13.57
CA VAL A 370 9.60 19.45 -13.39
C VAL A 370 8.69 20.62 -13.73
N ARG A 371 9.00 21.84 -13.28
CA ARG A 371 8.21 23.03 -13.60
C ARG A 371 8.16 23.29 -15.12
N GLU A 372 9.28 23.12 -15.81
CA GLU A 372 9.33 23.22 -17.27
C GLU A 372 8.48 22.14 -17.95
N GLU A 373 8.54 20.89 -17.48
CA GLU A 373 7.77 19.78 -18.07
C GLU A 373 6.25 19.93 -17.85
N VAL A 374 5.81 20.47 -16.70
CA VAL A 374 4.38 20.60 -16.38
C VAL A 374 3.73 21.89 -16.91
N ALA A 375 4.51 22.97 -17.13
CA ALA A 375 4.00 24.29 -17.50
C ALA A 375 3.03 24.30 -18.70
N PRO A 376 3.23 23.50 -19.77
CA PRO A 376 2.30 23.49 -20.90
C PRO A 376 0.92 22.87 -20.60
N TYR A 377 0.79 22.14 -19.49
CA TYR A 377 -0.38 21.30 -19.19
C TYR A 377 -1.22 21.79 -18.02
N VAL A 378 -0.77 22.84 -17.33
CA VAL A 378 -1.46 23.41 -16.17
C VAL A 378 -1.59 24.91 -16.37
N SER A 379 -2.81 25.41 -16.45
CA SER A 379 -3.10 26.84 -16.59
C SER A 379 -4.24 27.26 -15.66
N ARG A 380 -4.47 28.57 -15.54
CA ARG A 380 -5.70 29.09 -14.93
C ARG A 380 -6.85 28.97 -15.91
N ASP A 381 -8.07 28.77 -15.41
CA ASP A 381 -9.26 28.87 -16.23
C ASP A 381 -9.47 30.34 -16.66
N PRO A 382 -9.55 30.65 -17.96
CA PRO A 382 -9.77 32.02 -18.43
C PRO A 382 -11.10 32.62 -17.98
N SER A 383 -12.10 31.80 -17.67
CA SER A 383 -13.44 32.20 -17.26
C SER A 383 -13.60 32.30 -15.74
N ASP A 384 -12.77 31.60 -14.97
CA ASP A 384 -12.79 31.61 -13.50
C ASP A 384 -11.36 31.49 -12.95
N SER A 385 -10.77 32.62 -12.55
CA SER A 385 -9.41 32.64 -12.00
C SER A 385 -9.23 31.85 -10.69
N SER A 386 -10.31 31.39 -10.05
CA SER A 386 -10.25 30.47 -8.91
C SER A 386 -10.03 29.02 -9.32
N GLN A 387 -10.24 28.68 -10.59
CA GLN A 387 -10.11 27.35 -11.13
C GLN A 387 -8.83 27.19 -11.95
N MET A 388 -8.25 25.99 -11.90
CA MET A 388 -7.14 25.57 -12.76
C MET A 388 -7.66 24.58 -13.80
N VAL A 389 -7.09 24.63 -15.00
CA VAL A 389 -7.32 23.67 -16.08
C VAL A 389 -6.08 22.81 -16.21
N VAL A 390 -6.28 21.49 -16.26
CA VAL A 390 -5.18 20.53 -16.41
C VAL A 390 -5.45 19.64 -17.62
N ASP A 391 -4.52 19.60 -18.56
CA ASP A 391 -4.49 18.57 -19.61
C ASP A 391 -3.87 17.29 -19.03
N ILE A 392 -4.70 16.59 -18.26
CA ILE A 392 -4.31 15.39 -17.50
C ILE A 392 -3.73 14.33 -18.45
N GLN A 393 -4.37 14.12 -19.61
CA GLN A 393 -3.98 13.06 -20.53
C GLN A 393 -2.57 13.27 -21.07
N ASN A 394 -2.18 14.49 -21.42
CA ASN A 394 -0.84 14.76 -21.92
C ASN A 394 0.18 14.96 -20.80
N LEU A 395 -0.22 15.52 -19.65
CA LEU A 395 0.63 15.59 -18.45
C LEU A 395 1.08 14.19 -18.00
N CYS A 396 0.14 13.24 -17.89
CA CYS A 396 0.41 11.87 -17.45
C CYS A 396 1.23 11.02 -18.45
N LYS A 397 1.56 11.57 -19.63
CA LYS A 397 2.47 10.97 -20.63
C LYS A 397 3.89 11.50 -20.53
N GLN A 398 4.14 12.58 -19.80
CA GLN A 398 5.47 13.18 -19.76
C GLN A 398 6.47 12.29 -19.01
N PRO A 399 7.72 12.16 -19.51
CA PRO A 399 8.65 11.16 -19.01
C PRO A 399 9.12 11.42 -17.58
N LEU A 400 9.44 12.67 -17.21
CA LEU A 400 10.01 12.96 -15.90
C LEU A 400 8.97 12.80 -14.78
N VAL A 401 7.76 13.34 -14.93
CA VAL A 401 6.70 13.15 -13.92
C VAL A 401 6.29 11.68 -13.75
N GLN A 402 6.29 10.88 -14.83
CA GLN A 402 6.05 9.43 -14.73
C GLN A 402 7.20 8.71 -14.02
N SER A 403 8.44 9.12 -14.28
CA SER A 403 9.61 8.54 -13.62
C SER A 403 9.63 8.87 -12.12
N ILE A 404 9.33 10.11 -11.74
CA ILE A 404 9.18 10.52 -10.33
C ILE A 404 8.08 9.70 -9.64
N TYR A 405 6.92 9.56 -10.28
CA TYR A 405 5.82 8.72 -9.80
C TYR A 405 6.28 7.27 -9.55
N ALA A 406 6.95 6.66 -10.53
CA ALA A 406 7.39 5.27 -10.45
C ALA A 406 8.48 5.07 -9.40
N GLU A 407 9.43 6.01 -9.29
CA GLU A 407 10.54 5.99 -8.34
C GLU A 407 10.06 6.21 -6.90
N VAL A 408 9.12 7.13 -6.67
CA VAL A 408 8.47 7.31 -5.37
C VAL A 408 7.78 6.02 -4.94
N LEU A 409 7.02 5.38 -5.82
CA LEU A 409 6.36 4.12 -5.48
C LEU A 409 7.35 2.97 -5.27
N ARG A 410 8.47 2.92 -6.00
CA ARG A 410 9.54 1.95 -5.79
C ARG A 410 10.18 2.08 -4.40
N LEU A 411 10.47 3.32 -3.98
CA LEU A 411 11.24 3.58 -2.76
C LEU A 411 10.39 3.74 -1.51
N ARG A 412 9.23 4.38 -1.62
CA ARG A 412 8.43 4.84 -0.48
C ARG A 412 7.27 3.90 -0.17
N SER A 413 6.99 2.92 -1.05
CA SER A 413 6.06 1.84 -0.75
C SER A 413 6.74 0.68 -0.02
N GLY A 414 6.03 0.12 0.96
CA GLY A 414 6.42 -1.06 1.69
C GLY A 414 5.20 -1.92 2.01
N THR A 415 4.51 -2.42 1.00
CA THR A 415 3.38 -3.34 1.08
C THR A 415 3.84 -4.79 1.05
N VAL A 416 3.16 -5.63 1.83
CA VAL A 416 3.30 -7.09 1.72
C VAL A 416 2.09 -7.67 0.97
N ILE A 417 2.35 -8.28 -0.18
CA ILE A 417 1.32 -8.83 -1.05
C ILE A 417 1.08 -10.30 -0.66
N GLY A 418 -0.07 -10.57 -0.04
CA GLY A 418 -0.48 -11.93 0.35
C GLY A 418 -1.21 -12.68 -0.77
N ARG A 419 -0.89 -13.98 -0.93
CA ARG A 419 -1.63 -14.94 -1.76
C ARG A 419 -1.74 -16.27 -1.04
N ILE A 420 -2.87 -16.96 -1.16
CA ILE A 420 -3.12 -18.25 -0.50
C ILE A 420 -3.43 -19.30 -1.58
N PRO A 421 -2.68 -20.40 -1.69
CA PRO A 421 -3.00 -21.48 -2.62
C PRO A 421 -4.34 -22.15 -2.29
N SER A 422 -5.18 -22.29 -3.30
CA SER A 422 -6.48 -22.98 -3.18
C SER A 422 -6.37 -24.50 -3.37
N SER A 423 -5.26 -24.98 -3.95
CA SER A 423 -4.95 -26.40 -4.17
C SER A 423 -3.80 -26.86 -3.27
N SER A 424 -3.79 -28.15 -2.92
CA SER A 424 -2.66 -28.80 -2.23
C SER A 424 -1.46 -29.05 -3.13
N ASP A 425 -1.61 -28.91 -4.44
CA ASP A 425 -0.58 -29.15 -5.45
C ASP A 425 -0.16 -27.84 -6.15
N PHE A 426 0.30 -26.85 -5.36
CA PHE A 426 0.69 -25.55 -5.89
C PHE A 426 2.21 -25.36 -5.89
N HIS A 427 2.75 -24.93 -7.04
CA HIS A 427 4.18 -24.82 -7.26
C HIS A 427 4.58 -23.48 -7.88
N VAL A 428 5.68 -22.89 -7.39
CA VAL A 428 6.33 -21.70 -7.97
C VAL A 428 7.85 -21.90 -7.94
N GLY A 429 8.53 -21.75 -9.08
CA GLY A 429 9.99 -21.92 -9.15
C GLY A 429 10.48 -23.33 -8.75
N GLY A 430 9.62 -24.34 -8.93
CA GLY A 430 9.85 -25.71 -8.46
C GLY A 430 9.65 -25.94 -6.96
N TRP A 431 9.28 -24.91 -6.19
CA TRP A 431 8.96 -25.02 -4.78
C TRP A 431 7.47 -25.30 -4.56
N HIS A 432 7.16 -26.20 -3.64
CA HIS A 432 5.81 -26.58 -3.24
C HIS A 432 5.30 -25.73 -2.08
N PHE A 433 4.09 -25.19 -2.22
CA PHE A 433 3.37 -24.46 -1.17
C PHE A 433 2.09 -25.20 -0.83
N LYS A 434 1.81 -25.36 0.47
CA LYS A 434 0.61 -26.06 0.90
C LYS A 434 -0.64 -25.22 0.65
N LYS A 435 -1.76 -25.91 0.46
CA LYS A 435 -3.08 -25.30 0.58
C LYS A 435 -3.17 -24.52 1.89
N ASP A 436 -3.78 -23.34 1.84
CA ASP A 436 -4.01 -22.45 2.98
C ASP A 436 -2.71 -21.85 3.62
N GLU A 437 -1.52 -22.12 3.05
CA GLU A 437 -0.27 -21.47 3.47
C GLU A 437 -0.14 -20.08 2.83
N GLN A 438 0.08 -19.04 3.65
CA GLN A 438 0.21 -17.69 3.13
C GLN A 438 1.57 -17.48 2.45
N ILE A 439 1.54 -17.14 1.17
CA ILE A 439 2.69 -16.67 0.41
C ILE A 439 2.69 -15.15 0.47
N ILE A 440 3.83 -14.55 0.82
CA ILE A 440 3.99 -13.11 0.88
C ILE A 440 5.12 -12.63 -0.04
N VAL A 441 4.90 -11.52 -0.72
CA VAL A 441 5.92 -10.80 -1.50
C VAL A 441 6.09 -9.41 -0.88
N SER A 442 7.33 -8.97 -0.63
CA SER A 442 7.61 -7.64 -0.09
C SER A 442 8.02 -6.69 -1.22
N ASN A 443 7.17 -5.72 -1.56
CA ASN A 443 7.53 -4.74 -2.59
C ASN A 443 8.67 -3.81 -2.15
N TYR A 444 8.86 -3.61 -0.83
CA TYR A 444 9.97 -2.83 -0.27
C TYR A 444 11.31 -3.46 -0.65
N ASN A 445 11.39 -4.79 -0.55
CA ASN A 445 12.58 -5.57 -0.84
C ASN A 445 12.79 -5.70 -2.36
N THR A 446 11.74 -6.01 -3.13
CA THR A 446 11.88 -6.11 -4.60
C THR A 446 12.23 -4.77 -5.20
N GLY A 447 11.70 -3.68 -4.65
CA GLY A 447 12.06 -2.32 -5.02
C GLY A 447 13.52 -1.97 -4.73
N ARG A 448 14.25 -2.76 -3.93
CA ARG A 448 15.66 -2.52 -3.54
C ARG A 448 16.60 -3.65 -3.97
N ASP A 449 16.16 -4.50 -4.88
CA ASP A 449 16.98 -5.61 -5.37
C ASP A 449 18.13 -5.11 -6.26
N LYS A 450 19.35 -5.16 -5.73
CA LYS A 450 20.58 -4.76 -6.44
C LYS A 450 20.87 -5.60 -7.69
N SER A 451 20.24 -6.76 -7.84
CA SER A 451 20.37 -7.59 -9.04
C SER A 451 19.44 -7.17 -10.17
N VAL A 452 18.50 -6.25 -9.92
CA VAL A 452 17.51 -5.80 -10.91
C VAL A 452 17.73 -4.34 -11.28
N TRP A 453 17.75 -3.46 -10.28
CA TRP A 453 17.67 -2.01 -10.50
C TRP A 453 18.97 -1.43 -11.02
N ASN A 454 18.85 -0.54 -12.00
CA ASN A 454 19.96 0.25 -12.50
C ASN A 454 20.55 1.10 -11.36
N GLN A 455 21.88 1.13 -11.25
CA GLN A 455 22.61 1.84 -10.20
C GLN A 455 23.48 2.98 -10.75
N GLY A 456 23.20 3.44 -11.96
CA GLY A 456 24.01 4.48 -12.62
C GLY A 456 25.35 3.94 -13.12
N THR A 457 26.27 4.85 -13.43
CA THR A 457 27.64 4.51 -13.85
C THR A 457 28.59 4.57 -12.67
N PHE A 458 29.87 4.28 -12.91
CA PHE A 458 30.89 4.46 -11.88
C PHE A 458 31.11 5.94 -11.55
N GLU A 459 30.98 6.82 -12.54
CA GLU A 459 31.15 8.27 -12.43
C GLU A 459 29.92 8.96 -11.83
N ASP A 460 28.72 8.41 -12.04
CA ASP A 460 27.45 8.91 -11.50
C ASP A 460 26.63 7.76 -10.87
N PRO A 461 27.00 7.30 -9.67
CA PRO A 461 26.34 6.17 -9.01
C PRO A 461 25.02 6.57 -8.37
N HIS A 462 23.99 5.75 -8.59
CA HIS A 462 22.63 5.92 -8.06
C HIS A 462 22.18 4.68 -7.26
N PRO A 463 22.55 4.56 -5.98
CA PRO A 463 22.21 3.41 -5.15
C PRO A 463 20.71 3.08 -5.18
N VAL A 464 20.37 1.79 -5.06
CA VAL A 464 18.96 1.34 -5.07
C VAL A 464 18.15 1.89 -3.89
N ASP A 465 18.79 2.33 -2.81
CA ASP A 465 18.11 2.92 -1.65
C ASP A 465 17.88 4.44 -1.78
N GLU A 466 18.41 5.06 -2.84
CA GLU A 466 18.34 6.50 -3.08
C GLU A 466 17.36 6.83 -4.20
N PHE A 467 16.72 8.00 -4.07
CA PHE A 467 15.80 8.52 -5.07
C PHE A 467 16.58 9.07 -6.27
N TRP A 468 16.35 8.47 -7.43
CA TRP A 468 16.90 8.92 -8.71
C TRP A 468 15.74 9.26 -9.67
N PRO A 469 15.48 10.56 -9.93
CA PRO A 469 14.32 11.00 -10.72
C PRO A 469 14.33 10.46 -12.16
N ASP A 470 15.49 10.09 -12.68
CA ASP A 470 15.67 9.68 -14.06
C ASP A 470 15.71 8.15 -14.22
N ARG A 471 15.57 7.37 -13.12
CA ARG A 471 15.72 5.91 -13.14
C ARG A 471 14.82 5.23 -14.17
N PHE A 472 13.60 5.72 -14.38
CA PHE A 472 12.65 5.13 -15.34
C PHE A 472 12.65 5.83 -16.70
N ILE A 473 13.65 6.67 -16.99
CA ILE A 473 13.78 7.34 -18.28
C ILE A 473 14.82 6.60 -19.12
N VAL A 474 14.45 6.29 -20.36
CA VAL A 474 15.37 5.81 -21.40
C VAL A 474 15.75 6.99 -22.27
N TYR A 475 17.03 7.34 -22.20
CA TYR A 475 17.70 8.36 -23.00
C TYR A 475 18.30 7.71 -24.24
N PRO A 476 17.94 8.14 -25.46
CA PRO A 476 18.40 7.49 -26.70
C PRO A 476 19.91 7.57 -26.95
N ASP A 477 20.56 8.54 -26.34
CA ASP A 477 22.00 8.80 -26.37
C ASP A 477 22.76 8.16 -25.19
N ASP A 478 22.06 7.57 -24.21
CA ASP A 478 22.67 6.84 -23.10
C ASP A 478 22.20 5.37 -23.06
N PRO A 479 23.03 4.41 -23.53
CA PRO A 479 22.70 2.99 -23.51
C PRO A 479 22.64 2.42 -22.08
N ASN A 480 23.12 3.14 -21.05
CA ASN A 480 23.02 2.74 -19.65
C ASN A 480 21.75 3.26 -18.97
N SER A 481 20.92 4.03 -19.68
CA SER A 481 19.67 4.57 -19.14
C SER A 481 18.57 3.51 -18.98
N GLY A 482 17.50 3.87 -18.27
CA GLY A 482 16.38 2.99 -17.98
C GLY A 482 16.47 2.26 -16.63
N PRO A 483 15.39 1.55 -16.24
CA PRO A 483 15.17 1.17 -14.85
C PRO A 483 16.00 -0.01 -14.36
N THR A 484 16.45 -0.89 -15.25
CA THR A 484 17.15 -2.12 -14.90
C THR A 484 18.59 -2.13 -15.39
N LEU A 485 19.44 -2.92 -14.73
CA LEU A 485 20.80 -3.22 -15.19
C LEU A 485 20.77 -3.72 -16.64
N GLN A 486 21.78 -3.37 -17.44
CA GLN A 486 21.89 -3.80 -18.84
C GLN A 486 21.81 -5.33 -18.99
N SER A 487 22.39 -6.09 -18.06
CA SER A 487 22.33 -7.57 -18.06
C SER A 487 20.91 -8.14 -17.88
N VAL A 488 19.96 -7.32 -17.44
CA VAL A 488 18.56 -7.67 -17.20
C VAL A 488 17.65 -7.10 -18.30
N GLN A 489 18.13 -6.15 -19.11
CA GLN A 489 17.33 -5.57 -20.17
C GLN A 489 17.00 -6.64 -21.23
N PRO A 490 15.74 -6.74 -21.68
CA PRO A 490 15.38 -7.59 -22.82
C PRO A 490 16.19 -7.17 -24.05
N GLU A 491 16.66 -8.12 -24.86
CA GLU A 491 17.30 -7.80 -26.13
C GLU A 491 16.44 -6.81 -26.92
N ALA A 492 17.01 -5.66 -27.25
CA ALA A 492 16.33 -4.65 -28.06
C ALA A 492 15.86 -5.31 -29.37
N LYS A 493 14.56 -5.25 -29.66
CA LYS A 493 14.07 -5.63 -31.00
C LYS A 493 14.76 -4.71 -32.01
N LYS A 494 15.69 -5.25 -32.78
CA LYS A 494 16.31 -4.56 -33.92
C LYS A 494 15.21 -4.18 -34.91
N GLY A 495 14.84 -2.90 -34.91
CA GLY A 495 13.84 -2.38 -35.85
C GLY A 495 13.05 -1.20 -35.29
N GLN A 496 13.71 -0.07 -35.09
CA GLN A 496 13.03 1.23 -35.17
C GLN A 496 14.04 2.30 -35.59
N ASP A 497 13.70 3.03 -36.64
CA ASP A 497 14.54 3.99 -37.34
C ASP A 497 15.15 5.06 -36.44
N SER A 498 16.42 5.36 -36.72
CA SER A 498 17.24 6.38 -36.08
C SER A 498 16.85 7.80 -36.54
N THR A 499 15.68 8.27 -36.12
CA THR A 499 15.37 9.70 -36.05
C THR A 499 15.34 10.11 -34.58
N ILE A 500 15.97 11.25 -34.24
CA ILE A 500 16.16 11.80 -32.89
C ILE A 500 15.00 11.41 -31.96
N SER A 501 15.21 10.34 -31.21
CA SER A 501 14.23 9.85 -30.25
C SER A 501 14.26 10.80 -29.06
N LYS A 502 13.10 11.18 -28.52
CA LYS A 502 13.03 11.95 -27.27
C LYS A 502 13.21 11.00 -26.08
N PRO A 503 13.65 11.47 -24.90
CA PRO A 503 13.63 10.66 -23.68
C PRO A 503 12.22 10.09 -23.42
N THR A 504 12.13 8.82 -23.04
CA THR A 504 10.85 8.13 -22.82
C THR A 504 10.79 7.45 -21.47
N PHE A 505 9.62 7.45 -20.84
CA PHE A 505 9.37 6.64 -19.64
C PHE A 505 9.28 5.15 -20.00
N SER A 506 9.87 4.29 -19.18
CA SER A 506 9.86 2.83 -19.38
C SER A 506 9.79 2.06 -18.07
N LEU A 507 8.94 1.03 -18.05
CA LEU A 507 8.92 -0.02 -17.02
C LEU A 507 9.49 -1.35 -17.55
N ASN A 508 10.09 -1.36 -18.75
CA ASN A 508 10.59 -2.59 -19.36
C ASN A 508 11.66 -3.24 -18.46
N GLY A 509 11.65 -4.57 -18.38
CA GLY A 509 12.56 -5.34 -17.51
C GLY A 509 12.16 -5.36 -16.03
N THR A 510 11.21 -4.54 -15.59
CA THR A 510 10.86 -4.44 -14.15
C THR A 510 9.78 -5.41 -13.67
N ALA A 511 9.27 -6.29 -14.55
CA ALA A 511 8.21 -7.24 -14.22
C ALA A 511 8.62 -8.12 -13.01
N GLY A 512 7.71 -8.27 -12.04
CA GLY A 512 8.00 -8.98 -10.78
C GLY A 512 8.84 -8.19 -9.76
N SER A 513 9.35 -7.01 -10.13
CA SER A 513 10.17 -6.16 -9.26
C SER A 513 9.51 -4.82 -8.94
N TRP A 514 9.01 -4.11 -9.96
CA TRP A 514 8.15 -2.93 -9.78
C TRP A 514 6.69 -3.38 -9.61
N ILE A 515 6.29 -3.57 -8.36
CA ILE A 515 4.98 -4.13 -8.00
C ILE A 515 4.23 -3.29 -6.93
N PRO A 516 4.23 -1.94 -6.99
CA PRO A 516 3.59 -1.13 -5.95
C PRO A 516 2.07 -1.35 -5.88
N TYR A 517 1.44 -1.76 -6.98
CA TYR A 517 0.02 -2.10 -7.05
C TYR A 517 -0.28 -3.59 -6.90
N GLY A 518 0.73 -4.40 -6.54
CA GLY A 518 0.66 -5.85 -6.63
C GLY A 518 0.67 -6.36 -8.07
N GLY A 519 0.08 -7.52 -8.29
CA GLY A 519 0.00 -8.14 -9.61
C GLY A 519 -1.02 -9.28 -9.70
N GLY A 520 -1.24 -9.75 -10.94
CA GLY A 520 -2.27 -10.74 -11.26
C GLY A 520 -3.68 -10.13 -11.29
N THR A 521 -4.71 -10.97 -11.10
CA THR A 521 -6.12 -10.52 -11.11
C THR A 521 -6.50 -9.67 -9.91
N ARG A 522 -5.69 -9.68 -8.85
CA ARG A 522 -5.88 -8.91 -7.61
C ARG A 522 -4.89 -7.74 -7.51
N MET A 523 -4.53 -7.17 -8.66
CA MET A 523 -3.85 -5.89 -8.75
C MET A 523 -4.78 -4.77 -8.31
N CYS A 524 -4.24 -3.67 -7.78
CA CYS A 524 -5.02 -2.50 -7.40
C CYS A 524 -5.96 -2.04 -8.54
N PRO A 525 -7.28 -2.03 -8.32
CA PRO A 525 -8.25 -1.60 -9.33
C PRO A 525 -8.16 -0.10 -9.62
N GLY A 526 -7.87 0.72 -8.61
CA GLY A 526 -7.77 2.19 -8.72
C GLY A 526 -6.40 2.72 -9.18
N ARG A 527 -5.50 1.87 -9.67
CA ARG A 527 -4.12 2.27 -10.02
C ARG A 527 -4.01 3.39 -11.05
N HIS A 528 -4.97 3.47 -11.98
CA HIS A 528 -5.00 4.51 -13.00
C HIS A 528 -5.36 5.84 -12.35
N PHE A 529 -6.51 5.90 -11.67
CA PHE A 529 -6.91 7.07 -10.88
C PHE A 529 -5.80 7.52 -9.92
N ALA A 530 -5.18 6.60 -9.17
CA ALA A 530 -4.11 6.93 -8.25
C ALA A 530 -2.90 7.57 -8.96
N LYS A 531 -2.50 7.06 -10.13
CA LYS A 531 -1.43 7.66 -10.94
C LYS A 531 -1.79 9.09 -11.36
N GLU A 532 -2.99 9.27 -11.90
CA GLU A 532 -3.45 10.56 -12.43
C GLU A 532 -3.54 11.58 -11.30
N GLU A 533 -4.21 11.22 -10.20
CA GLU A 533 -4.33 12.01 -8.98
C GLU A 533 -2.96 12.42 -8.43
N MET A 534 -1.99 11.49 -8.37
CA MET A 534 -0.63 11.77 -7.91
C MET A 534 0.08 12.82 -8.75
N ILE A 535 0.10 12.63 -10.08
CA ILE A 535 0.81 13.50 -11.02
C ILE A 535 0.15 14.87 -11.08
N VAL A 536 -1.19 14.91 -11.21
CA VAL A 536 -1.98 16.14 -11.29
C VAL A 536 -1.81 16.97 -10.02
N THR A 537 -1.94 16.34 -8.84
CA THR A 537 -1.79 17.06 -7.58
C THR A 537 -0.40 17.65 -7.44
N MET A 538 0.66 16.89 -7.74
CA MET A 538 2.03 17.43 -7.72
C MET A 538 2.17 18.62 -8.67
N ALA A 539 1.71 18.50 -9.92
CA ALA A 539 1.82 19.54 -10.93
C ALA A 539 1.07 20.82 -10.51
N MET A 540 -0.14 20.71 -9.98
CA MET A 540 -0.92 21.84 -9.48
C MET A 540 -0.22 22.56 -8.32
N PHE A 541 0.33 21.83 -7.35
CA PHE A 541 1.07 22.41 -6.23
C PHE A 541 2.33 23.15 -6.68
N LEU A 542 3.15 22.53 -7.54
CA LEU A 542 4.41 23.12 -8.02
C LEU A 542 4.18 24.32 -8.96
N THR A 543 3.02 24.35 -9.61
CA THR A 543 2.57 25.48 -10.41
C THR A 543 2.09 26.62 -9.52
N ALA A 544 1.24 26.32 -8.53
CA ALA A 544 0.60 27.33 -7.68
C ALA A 544 1.49 27.95 -6.60
N PHE A 545 2.55 27.28 -6.16
CA PHE A 545 3.35 27.72 -5.01
C PHE A 545 4.86 27.66 -5.23
N ASP A 546 5.55 28.62 -4.62
CA ASP A 546 6.97 28.51 -4.28
C ASP A 546 7.03 27.96 -2.86
N ILE A 547 7.76 26.86 -2.68
CA ILE A 547 7.95 26.20 -1.39
C ILE A 547 9.44 25.97 -1.19
N GLU A 548 9.96 26.37 -0.03
CA GLU A 548 11.33 26.12 0.37
C GLU A 548 11.35 25.36 1.68
N LEU A 549 11.99 24.19 1.69
CA LEU A 549 12.14 23.38 2.90
C LEU A 549 13.20 24.02 3.79
N LEU A 550 12.86 24.25 5.06
CA LEU A 550 13.76 24.84 6.04
C LEU A 550 14.47 23.71 6.80
N THR A 551 15.79 23.62 6.67
CA THR A 551 16.59 22.57 7.30
C THR A 551 17.99 23.05 7.64
N ASP A 552 18.48 22.66 8.82
CA ASP A 552 19.89 22.84 9.23
C ASP A 552 20.79 21.74 8.64
N LYS A 553 20.22 20.80 7.89
CA LYS A 553 20.90 19.62 7.32
C LYS A 553 21.09 19.73 5.80
N ALA A 554 21.31 20.95 5.30
CA ALA A 554 21.44 21.25 3.88
C ALA A 554 22.44 20.33 3.15
N ASP A 555 23.48 19.85 3.85
CA ASP A 555 24.52 18.97 3.29
C ASP A 555 24.08 17.50 3.06
N LYS A 556 22.86 17.10 3.44
CA LYS A 556 22.35 15.74 3.24
C LYS A 556 21.35 15.70 2.09
N ILE A 557 21.73 15.02 1.00
CA ILE A 557 20.93 14.79 -0.23
C ILE A 557 19.51 14.23 0.05
N SER A 558 19.29 13.56 1.19
CA SER A 558 17.94 13.21 1.66
C SER A 558 17.87 13.13 3.19
N TRP A 559 17.48 14.22 3.85
CA TRP A 559 17.31 14.24 5.31
C TRP A 559 15.93 13.76 5.77
N ILE A 560 14.92 13.79 4.87
CA ILE A 560 13.56 13.32 5.15
C ILE A 560 13.51 11.80 5.02
N GLN A 561 13.16 11.12 6.10
CA GLN A 561 13.13 9.66 6.18
C GLN A 561 11.70 9.13 6.25
N PRO A 562 11.43 7.90 5.77
CA PRO A 562 10.11 7.30 5.93
C PRO A 562 9.87 6.83 7.37
N ASP A 563 8.61 6.92 7.81
CA ASP A 563 8.15 6.36 9.07
C ASP A 563 7.90 4.86 8.89
N LEU A 564 8.88 4.07 9.33
CA LEU A 564 8.88 2.62 9.20
C LEU A 564 7.76 1.93 10.00
N LYS A 565 6.98 2.64 10.83
CA LYS A 565 5.78 2.05 11.45
C LYS A 565 4.74 1.61 10.43
N TYR A 566 4.74 2.24 9.25
CA TYR A 566 3.88 1.93 8.12
C TYR A 566 4.45 0.84 7.20
N LEU A 567 5.66 0.35 7.47
CA LEU A 567 6.21 -0.78 6.74
C LEU A 567 5.26 -1.97 6.88
N MET A 568 5.05 -2.65 5.76
CA MET A 568 4.08 -3.72 5.49
C MET A 568 2.65 -3.27 5.16
N PHE A 569 2.31 -1.98 5.32
CA PHE A 569 0.93 -1.50 5.22
C PHE A 569 0.64 -0.59 4.02
N GLY A 570 1.63 -0.25 3.20
CA GLY A 570 1.40 0.66 2.08
C GLY A 570 2.54 1.62 1.82
N VAL A 571 2.21 2.81 1.35
CA VAL A 571 3.17 3.93 1.25
C VAL A 571 3.47 4.46 2.64
N MET A 572 4.75 4.48 3.00
CA MET A 572 5.18 4.96 4.32
C MET A 572 5.15 6.48 4.34
N HIS A 573 4.59 7.09 5.39
CA HIS A 573 4.57 8.55 5.53
C HIS A 573 5.98 9.12 5.76
N PRO A 574 6.25 10.39 5.41
CA PRO A 574 7.41 11.12 5.90
C PRO A 574 7.44 11.15 7.44
N LYS A 575 8.63 10.96 8.02
CA LYS A 575 8.84 10.90 9.47
C LYS A 575 9.10 12.29 10.05
N GLY A 576 8.31 12.66 11.04
CA GLY A 576 8.48 13.90 11.78
C GLY A 576 7.94 15.12 11.04
N LYS A 577 8.12 16.30 11.65
CA LYS A 577 7.69 17.58 11.09
C LYS A 577 8.67 18.04 10.00
N ILE A 578 8.14 18.65 8.95
CA ILE A 578 8.94 19.20 7.86
C ILE A 578 8.72 20.72 7.79
N PRO A 579 9.59 21.52 8.43
CA PRO A 579 9.49 22.98 8.36
C PRO A 579 9.70 23.48 6.92
N ALA A 580 8.91 24.45 6.50
CA ALA A 580 9.05 25.08 5.20
C ALA A 580 8.58 26.54 5.26
N ARG A 581 8.91 27.30 4.24
CA ARG A 581 8.21 28.55 3.90
C ARG A 581 7.51 28.40 2.55
N ILE A 582 6.36 29.04 2.40
CA ILE A 582 5.52 28.97 1.21
C ILE A 582 5.00 30.36 0.81
N ARG A 583 4.82 30.59 -0.48
CA ARG A 583 4.10 31.75 -1.05
C ARG A 583 3.38 31.35 -2.35
N LYS A 584 2.35 32.10 -2.75
CA LYS A 584 1.68 31.89 -4.04
C LYS A 584 2.59 32.29 -5.20
N ARG A 585 2.53 31.56 -6.31
CA ARG A 585 3.18 31.94 -7.57
C ARG A 585 2.21 32.70 -8.46
N GLU A 586 2.77 33.66 -9.17
CA GLU A 586 2.17 34.22 -10.37
C GLU A 586 2.66 33.36 -11.54
N PHE A 587 1.73 32.71 -12.23
CA PHE A 587 1.99 31.80 -13.34
C PHE A 587 0.86 31.89 -14.35
#